data_AF-A0A9Q0UV47-F1
#
_entry.id   AF-A0A9Q0UV47-F1
#
_cell.length_a   1.000
_cell.length_b   1.000
_cell.length_c   1.000
_cell.angle_alpha   90.00
_cell.angle_beta   90.00
_cell.angle_gamma   90.00
#
_symmetry.space_group_name_H-M   'P 1'
#
loop_
_entity.id
_entity.type
_entity.pdbx_description
1 polymer ?
#
loop_
_entity_poly.entity_id
_entity_poly.type
_entity_poly.pdbx_seq_one_letter_code
_entity_poly.pdbx_strand_id
1 'polypeptide(L)'
;MAALVTLKQLLQKNVKCRNLLENDAGGGSVSGSIAKFQPYATDPNLSGALASVLWELDLLCKHYQPAISTIASSISTMNTSHNQVYLSSTSPQQVFRDLSLEQESFNPKPDLRKANNKRKRGSGPSTLATIEENLNSTGSLDEDELRKKLSNHFNLLRDFKENEKLRNELDRTTSALQLYEEYKKQKKKTARRGIKIGEKGV
;
A
#
# COMPACT_ATOMS: atom_id res chain seq x y z
N MET A 1 -17.01 16.67 -5.47
CA MET A 1 -18.34 16.22 -5.92
C MET A 1 -18.36 15.74 -7.36
N ALA A 2 -18.03 16.57 -8.36
CA ALA A 2 -18.14 16.19 -9.78
C ALA A 2 -17.45 14.85 -10.12
N ALA A 3 -16.21 14.65 -9.65
CA ALA A 3 -15.45 13.42 -9.90
C ALA A 3 -16.12 12.15 -9.33
N LEU A 4 -16.75 12.24 -8.16
CA LEU A 4 -17.44 11.10 -7.54
C LEU A 4 -18.74 10.76 -8.28
N VAL A 5 -19.45 11.79 -8.73
CA VAL A 5 -20.66 11.63 -9.54
C VAL A 5 -20.33 10.95 -10.88
N THR A 6 -19.28 11.41 -11.56
CA THR A 6 -18.86 10.80 -12.83
C THR A 6 -18.35 9.38 -12.62
N LEU A 7 -17.57 9.13 -11.57
CA LEU A 7 -17.11 7.79 -11.21
C LEU A 7 -18.28 6.83 -11.01
N LYS A 8 -19.29 7.23 -10.21
CA LYS A 8 -20.51 6.42 -9.98
C LYS A 8 -21.19 6.05 -11.29
N GLN A 9 -21.37 7.02 -12.19
CA GLN A 9 -21.99 6.77 -13.49
C GLN A 9 -21.15 5.88 -14.41
N LEU A 10 -19.82 6.04 -14.39
CA LEU A 10 -18.91 5.20 -15.18
C LEU A 10 -18.93 3.75 -14.70
N LEU A 11 -18.98 3.52 -13.39
CA LEU A 11 -19.07 2.18 -12.78
C LEU A 11 -20.45 1.54 -12.98
N GLN A 12 -21.51 2.35 -13.07
CA GLN A 12 -22.85 1.88 -13.45
C GLN A 12 -22.87 1.41 -14.90
N LYS A 13 -22.27 2.17 -15.82
CA LYS A 13 -22.20 1.81 -17.25
C LYS A 13 -21.24 0.64 -17.53
N ASN A 14 -20.11 0.57 -16.83
CA ASN A 14 -19.06 -0.41 -17.06
C ASN A 14 -18.95 -1.37 -15.89
N VAL A 15 -19.73 -2.45 -15.92
CA VAL A 15 -19.76 -3.47 -14.86
C VAL A 15 -18.37 -4.10 -14.63
N LYS A 16 -17.57 -4.26 -15.70
CA LYS A 16 -16.20 -4.82 -15.63
C LYS A 16 -15.26 -3.98 -14.75
N CYS A 17 -15.50 -2.68 -14.64
CA CYS A 17 -14.69 -1.79 -13.81
C CYS A 17 -15.04 -1.87 -12.32
N ARG A 18 -16.10 -2.61 -11.93
CA ARG A 18 -16.45 -2.79 -10.52
C ARG A 18 -15.45 -3.68 -9.77
N ASN A 19 -14.62 -4.43 -10.48
CA ASN A 19 -13.47 -5.16 -9.92
C ASN A 19 -12.50 -4.22 -9.18
N LEU A 20 -12.48 -2.92 -9.51
CA LEU A 20 -11.70 -1.91 -8.80
C LEU A 20 -12.15 -1.69 -7.34
N LEU A 21 -13.38 -2.09 -7.01
CA LEU A 21 -14.00 -1.94 -5.69
C LEU A 21 -13.85 -3.19 -4.82
N GLU A 22 -13.59 -4.35 -5.43
CA GLU A 22 -13.47 -5.60 -4.71
C GLU A 22 -12.03 -5.79 -4.26
N ASN A 23 -11.84 -5.82 -2.94
CA ASN A 23 -10.59 -6.26 -2.35
C ASN A 23 -10.64 -7.79 -2.23
N ASP A 24 -10.35 -8.50 -3.32
CA ASP A 24 -10.13 -9.94 -3.22
C ASP A 24 -8.98 -10.14 -2.23
N ALA A 25 -9.19 -10.95 -1.18
CA ALA A 25 -8.38 -11.00 0.05
C ALA A 25 -6.91 -11.42 -0.14
N GLY A 26 -6.46 -11.54 -1.39
CA GLY A 26 -5.09 -11.78 -1.80
C GLY A 26 -4.67 -11.03 -3.06
N GLY A 27 -5.22 -9.85 -3.38
CA GLY A 27 -4.68 -8.93 -4.40
C GLY A 27 -4.13 -9.63 -5.66
N GLY A 28 -4.91 -10.60 -6.14
CA GLY A 28 -4.41 -11.80 -6.79
C GLY A 28 -4.15 -11.59 -8.26
N SER A 29 -2.92 -11.17 -8.57
CA SER A 29 -2.29 -11.58 -9.80
C SER A 29 -2.48 -13.08 -9.99
N VAL A 30 -3.09 -13.48 -11.11
CA VAL A 30 -3.07 -14.87 -11.60
C VAL A 30 -1.62 -15.36 -11.85
N SER A 31 -0.59 -14.52 -11.61
CA SER A 31 0.84 -14.89 -11.60
C SER A 31 1.69 -14.03 -10.65
N GLY A 32 1.34 -14.00 -9.36
CA GLY A 32 2.26 -13.56 -8.28
C GLY A 32 2.82 -12.12 -8.35
N SER A 33 2.29 -11.27 -9.22
CA SER A 33 2.78 -9.90 -9.47
C SER A 33 1.75 -8.88 -9.00
N ILE A 34 1.97 -8.26 -7.85
CA ILE A 34 1.14 -7.16 -7.32
C ILE A 34 0.78 -6.18 -8.45
N ALA A 35 -0.51 -5.97 -8.68
CA ALA A 35 -0.99 -5.07 -9.71
C ALA A 35 -0.51 -3.65 -9.40
N LYS A 36 0.49 -3.17 -10.14
CA LYS A 36 1.10 -1.86 -9.96
C LYS A 36 0.50 -0.87 -10.94
N PHE A 37 -0.31 0.05 -10.42
CA PHE A 37 -0.78 1.19 -11.19
C PHE A 37 0.40 2.10 -11.57
N GLN A 38 0.47 2.48 -12.85
CA GLN A 38 1.48 3.39 -13.38
C GLN A 38 0.83 4.75 -13.70
N PRO A 39 0.92 5.75 -12.80
CA PRO A 39 0.24 7.03 -12.98
C PRO A 39 0.81 7.87 -14.14
N TYR A 40 2.08 7.63 -14.50
CA TYR A 40 2.79 8.37 -15.55
C TYR A 40 2.91 7.59 -16.87
N ALA A 41 2.13 6.52 -17.04
CA ALA A 41 2.10 5.78 -18.30
C ALA A 41 1.49 6.66 -19.41
N THR A 42 2.18 6.77 -20.54
CA THR A 42 1.71 7.54 -21.71
C THR A 42 0.47 6.90 -22.34
N ASP A 43 0.38 5.56 -22.32
CA ASP A 43 -0.79 4.82 -22.77
C ASP A 43 -1.68 4.42 -21.58
N PRO A 44 -2.93 4.92 -21.50
CA PRO A 44 -3.85 4.59 -20.41
C PRO A 44 -4.17 3.08 -20.34
N ASN A 45 -4.09 2.35 -21.46
CA ASN A 45 -4.37 0.90 -21.48
C ASN A 45 -3.26 0.09 -20.81
N LEU A 46 -2.02 0.58 -20.83
CA LEU A 46 -0.85 -0.05 -20.22
C LEU A 46 -0.65 0.35 -18.75
N SER A 47 -1.43 1.30 -18.25
CA SER A 47 -1.32 1.84 -16.88
C SER A 47 -1.61 0.81 -15.78
N GLY A 48 -2.22 -0.33 -16.11
CA GLY A 48 -2.58 -1.37 -15.14
C GLY A 48 -3.70 -0.97 -14.18
N ALA A 49 -4.42 0.13 -14.45
CA ALA A 49 -5.47 0.65 -13.58
C ALA A 49 -6.56 -0.38 -13.25
N LEU A 50 -7.02 -1.15 -14.23
CA LEU A 50 -8.07 -2.15 -14.07
C LEU A 50 -7.72 -3.30 -13.10
N ALA A 51 -6.43 -3.55 -12.88
CA ALA A 51 -5.97 -4.59 -11.96
C ALA A 51 -5.71 -4.05 -10.55
N SER A 52 -5.77 -2.73 -10.36
CA SER A 52 -5.54 -2.07 -9.07
C SER A 52 -6.84 -1.81 -8.32
N VAL A 53 -6.76 -1.70 -6.99
CA VAL A 53 -7.91 -1.39 -6.13
C VAL A 53 -7.96 0.12 -5.88
N LEU A 54 -9.16 0.71 -5.91
CA LEU A 54 -9.39 2.13 -5.67
C LEU A 54 -9.44 2.44 -4.16
N TRP A 55 -8.28 2.46 -3.51
CA TRP A 55 -8.15 2.73 -2.07
C TRP A 55 -8.54 4.14 -1.67
N GLU A 56 -8.47 5.11 -2.59
CA GLU A 56 -8.82 6.50 -2.35
C GLU A 56 -10.30 6.65 -1.94
N LEU A 57 -11.15 5.70 -2.30
CA LEU A 57 -12.56 5.72 -1.95
C LEU A 57 -12.78 5.55 -0.44
N ASP A 58 -12.00 4.70 0.25
CA ASP A 58 -12.10 4.51 1.71
C ASP A 58 -11.75 5.81 2.46
N LEU A 59 -10.76 6.56 1.94
CA LEU A 59 -10.42 7.87 2.49
C LEU A 59 -11.56 8.87 2.30
N LEU A 60 -12.23 8.85 1.14
CA LEU A 60 -13.36 9.72 0.84
C LEU A 60 -14.62 9.38 1.64
N CYS A 61 -14.79 8.13 2.07
CA CYS A 61 -15.85 7.74 3.00
C CYS A 61 -15.72 8.48 4.36
N LYS A 62 -14.51 8.88 4.76
CA LYS A 62 -14.22 9.59 6.01
C LYS A 62 -14.13 11.12 5.83
N HIS A 63 -14.56 11.63 4.67
CA HIS A 63 -14.47 13.06 4.36
C HIS A 63 -15.39 13.91 5.26
N TYR A 64 -14.95 15.12 5.60
CA TYR A 64 -15.68 16.03 6.49
C TYR A 64 -17.08 16.40 5.97
N GLN A 65 -17.23 16.46 4.64
CA GLN A 65 -18.51 16.74 4.01
C GLN A 65 -19.37 15.47 3.95
N PRO A 66 -20.57 15.47 4.57
CA PRO A 66 -21.45 14.31 4.58
C PRO A 66 -21.91 13.91 3.18
N ALA A 67 -22.18 14.87 2.28
CA ALA A 67 -22.52 14.54 0.88
C ALA A 67 -21.39 13.80 0.13
N ILE A 68 -20.12 14.11 0.41
CA ILE A 68 -18.98 13.38 -0.19
C ILE A 68 -18.87 11.98 0.41
N SER A 69 -18.95 11.88 1.74
CA SER A 69 -18.89 10.62 2.48
C SER A 69 -20.00 9.64 2.06
N THR A 70 -21.24 10.13 1.94
CA THR A 70 -22.40 9.32 1.53
C THR A 70 -22.30 8.83 0.08
N ILE A 71 -21.85 9.66 -0.86
CA ILE A 71 -21.63 9.22 -2.25
C ILE A 71 -20.48 8.21 -2.32
N ALA A 72 -19.36 8.46 -1.63
CA ALA A 72 -18.24 7.53 -1.59
C ALA A 72 -18.64 6.17 -1.02
N SER A 73 -19.39 6.18 0.09
CA SER A 73 -19.95 4.96 0.70
C SER A 73 -20.91 4.25 -0.25
N SER A 74 -21.79 4.99 -0.93
CA SER A 74 -22.69 4.44 -1.96
C SER A 74 -21.95 3.77 -3.12
N ILE A 75 -20.77 4.27 -3.51
CA ILE A 75 -19.94 3.65 -4.55
C ILE A 75 -19.25 2.41 -3.98
N SER A 76 -18.72 2.46 -2.75
CA SER A 76 -18.02 1.35 -2.12
C SER A 76 -18.92 0.12 -1.92
N THR A 77 -20.22 0.32 -1.69
CA THR A 77 -21.20 -0.77 -1.55
C THR A 77 -21.77 -1.28 -2.88
N MET A 78 -21.28 -0.78 -4.04
CA MET A 78 -21.77 -1.27 -5.33
C MET A 78 -21.35 -2.72 -5.54
N ASN A 79 -22.34 -3.59 -5.76
CA ASN A 79 -22.10 -4.99 -6.05
C ASN A 79 -21.75 -5.24 -7.52
N THR A 80 -20.97 -6.29 -7.76
CA THR A 80 -20.66 -6.82 -9.10
C THR A 80 -21.79 -7.67 -9.67
N SER A 81 -22.83 -7.96 -8.88
CA SER A 81 -24.00 -8.66 -9.39
C SER A 81 -24.68 -7.86 -10.51
N HIS A 82 -25.13 -8.60 -11.52
CA HIS A 82 -25.61 -8.09 -12.81
C HIS A 82 -26.97 -7.39 -12.64
N ASN A 83 -27.03 -6.31 -11.86
CA ASN A 83 -28.24 -5.53 -11.72
C ASN A 83 -28.40 -4.70 -12.99
N GLN A 84 -29.28 -5.18 -13.88
CA GLN A 84 -29.86 -4.42 -14.98
C GLN A 84 -30.79 -3.32 -14.43
N VAL A 85 -30.29 -2.51 -13.50
CA VAL A 85 -31.04 -1.36 -13.02
C VAL A 85 -31.05 -0.37 -14.16
N TYR A 86 -32.24 -0.19 -14.70
CA TYR A 86 -32.65 0.90 -15.57
C TYR A 86 -31.73 2.10 -15.37
N LEU A 87 -30.82 2.32 -16.32
CA LEU A 87 -29.93 3.48 -16.32
C LEU A 87 -30.82 4.69 -16.56
N SER A 88 -31.40 5.25 -15.50
CA SER A 88 -32.07 6.54 -15.56
C SER A 88 -31.08 7.49 -16.24
N SER A 89 -31.46 8.00 -17.41
CA SER A 89 -30.66 8.78 -18.36
C SER A 89 -30.33 10.18 -17.83
N THR A 90 -30.03 10.28 -16.54
CA THR A 90 -29.60 11.49 -15.87
C THR A 90 -28.21 11.84 -16.39
N SER A 91 -28.11 13.00 -17.04
CA SER A 91 -26.83 13.51 -17.53
C SER A 91 -25.88 13.72 -16.34
N PRO A 92 -24.58 13.43 -16.45
CA PRO A 92 -23.58 13.78 -15.43
C PRO A 92 -23.70 15.23 -14.94
N GLN A 93 -24.08 16.15 -15.85
CA GLN A 93 -24.28 17.56 -15.55
C GLN A 93 -25.53 17.82 -14.68
N GLN A 94 -26.59 17.02 -14.84
CA GLN A 94 -27.80 17.12 -14.03
C GLN A 94 -27.56 16.59 -12.62
N VAL A 95 -26.96 15.41 -12.50
CA VAL A 95 -26.62 14.81 -11.20
C VAL A 95 -25.65 15.69 -10.42
N PHE A 96 -24.74 16.37 -11.10
CA PHE A 96 -23.88 17.37 -10.46
C PHE A 96 -24.65 18.57 -9.92
N ARG A 97 -25.64 19.10 -10.66
CA ARG A 97 -26.49 20.20 -10.17
C ARG A 97 -27.31 19.77 -8.95
N ASP A 98 -27.88 18.57 -8.99
CA ASP A 98 -28.70 18.03 -7.90
C ASP A 98 -27.88 17.76 -6.62
N LEU A 99 -26.59 17.46 -6.77
CA LEU A 99 -25.66 17.16 -5.68
C LEU A 99 -24.64 18.30 -5.45
N SER A 100 -24.93 19.51 -5.95
CA SER A 100 -24.03 20.66 -5.78
C SER A 100 -24.05 21.10 -4.32
N LEU A 101 -22.85 21.23 -3.73
CA LEU A 101 -22.65 21.58 -2.32
C LEU A 101 -23.12 23.00 -1.98
N GLU A 102 -23.37 23.83 -2.98
CA GLU A 102 -23.80 25.23 -2.84
C GLU A 102 -25.17 25.36 -2.17
N GLN A 103 -25.96 24.28 -2.16
CA GLN A 103 -27.29 24.23 -1.52
C GLN A 103 -27.28 23.57 -0.13
N GLU A 104 -26.16 22.99 0.30
CA GLU A 104 -26.09 22.24 1.56
C GLU A 104 -25.62 23.17 2.70
N SER A 105 -26.45 23.37 3.71
CA SER A 105 -26.06 24.11 4.91
C SER A 105 -24.96 23.34 5.65
N PHE A 106 -23.70 23.75 5.44
CA PHE A 106 -22.54 23.16 6.07
C PHE A 106 -22.52 23.50 7.56
N ASN A 107 -23.18 22.67 8.36
CA ASN A 107 -23.02 22.63 9.81
C ASN A 107 -22.18 21.40 10.13
N PRO A 108 -20.83 21.49 10.10
CA PRO A 108 -20.01 20.41 10.61
C PRO A 108 -20.40 20.26 12.08
N LYS A 109 -21.10 19.18 12.42
CA LYS A 109 -21.34 18.85 13.82
C LYS A 109 -19.93 18.72 14.42
N PRO A 110 -19.53 19.57 15.37
CA PRO A 110 -18.33 19.27 16.14
C PRO A 110 -18.65 17.92 16.76
N ASP A 111 -17.85 16.91 16.44
CA ASP A 111 -17.99 15.61 17.07
C ASP A 111 -17.81 15.83 18.57
N LEU A 112 -18.93 15.96 19.29
CA LEU A 112 -19.01 16.14 20.72
C LEU A 112 -18.77 14.79 21.40
N ARG A 113 -17.71 14.08 20.99
CA ARG A 113 -16.93 13.29 21.94
C ARG A 113 -16.04 14.24 22.72
N LYS A 114 -16.71 15.01 23.59
CA LYS A 114 -16.12 15.82 24.65
C LYS A 114 -15.42 14.90 25.64
N ALA A 115 -14.23 14.41 25.29
CA ALA A 115 -13.30 13.86 26.26
C ALA A 115 -12.66 15.05 26.98
N ASN A 116 -13.10 15.27 28.21
CA ASN A 116 -12.70 16.37 29.08
C ASN A 116 -11.26 16.14 29.57
N ASN A 117 -10.26 16.31 28.70
CA ASN A 117 -8.85 16.13 29.06
C ASN A 117 -8.12 17.49 29.01
N LYS A 118 -8.07 18.16 30.16
CA LYS A 118 -7.16 19.29 30.36
C LYS A 118 -5.72 18.79 30.35
N ARG A 119 -4.98 19.18 29.29
CA ARG A 119 -3.52 19.31 29.15
C ARG A 119 -2.66 18.05 29.35
N LYS A 120 -1.98 17.59 28.28
CA LYS A 120 -0.53 17.84 28.03
C LYS A 120 -0.05 17.15 26.73
N ARG A 121 0.25 17.99 25.72
CA ARG A 121 1.28 17.91 24.66
C ARG A 121 1.72 16.50 24.14
N GLY A 122 1.44 16.23 22.86
CA GLY A 122 2.45 15.70 21.93
C GLY A 122 2.16 14.39 21.18
N SER A 123 1.64 14.53 19.95
CA SER A 123 1.93 13.75 18.73
C SER A 123 1.71 12.23 18.70
N GLY A 124 0.67 11.82 17.97
CA GLY A 124 0.53 10.47 17.38
C GLY A 124 -0.56 10.43 16.30
N PRO A 125 -0.43 9.56 15.29
CA PRO A 125 -1.57 8.83 14.72
C PRO A 125 -1.27 7.31 14.76
N SER A 126 -2.12 6.46 15.35
CA SER A 126 -3.40 5.93 14.84
C SER A 126 -3.22 4.92 13.70
N THR A 127 -3.48 3.65 13.97
CA THR A 127 -3.87 2.66 12.94
C THR A 127 -5.00 1.78 13.46
N LEU A 128 -6.12 1.89 12.74
CA LEU A 128 -7.34 1.12 12.82
C LEU A 128 -7.13 -0.33 12.37
N ALA A 129 -7.77 -1.23 13.13
CA ALA A 129 -8.51 -2.42 12.71
C ALA A 129 -7.80 -3.50 11.87
N THR A 130 -7.69 -4.70 12.45
CA THR A 130 -8.31 -5.89 11.83
C THR A 130 -8.75 -6.90 12.91
N ILE A 131 -9.89 -7.52 12.63
CA ILE A 131 -10.41 -8.81 13.11
C ILE A 131 -11.41 -8.72 14.26
N GLU A 132 -12.66 -8.42 13.87
CA GLU A 132 -13.84 -9.01 14.50
C GLU A 132 -13.81 -10.53 14.36
N GLU A 133 -14.41 -11.19 15.37
CA GLU A 133 -14.65 -12.63 15.53
C GLU A 133 -13.56 -13.44 16.25
N ASN A 134 -13.43 -13.17 17.55
CA ASN A 134 -13.53 -14.26 18.51
C ASN A 134 -14.27 -13.81 19.78
N LEU A 135 -15.51 -14.29 19.90
CA LEU A 135 -16.34 -14.52 21.09
C LEU A 135 -16.14 -13.63 22.33
N ASN A 136 -17.23 -12.92 22.69
CA ASN A 136 -17.79 -12.90 24.05
C ASN A 136 -16.83 -13.31 25.18
N SER A 137 -15.90 -12.44 25.55
CA SER A 137 -15.22 -12.54 26.83
C SER A 137 -14.76 -11.17 27.27
N THR A 138 -15.55 -10.57 28.14
CA THR A 138 -15.17 -9.45 28.98
C THR A 138 -13.92 -9.82 29.79
N GLY A 139 -12.76 -9.34 29.37
CA GLY A 139 -11.53 -9.38 30.14
C GLY A 139 -10.61 -8.27 29.65
N SER A 140 -10.15 -7.40 30.55
CA SER A 140 -9.25 -6.30 30.22
C SER A 140 -8.05 -6.82 29.42
N LEU A 141 -7.90 -6.36 28.18
CA LEU A 141 -6.71 -6.64 27.40
C LEU A 141 -5.49 -6.04 28.12
N ASP A 142 -4.54 -6.90 28.48
CA ASP A 142 -3.29 -6.50 29.10
C ASP A 142 -2.41 -5.80 28.06
N GLU A 143 -2.40 -4.47 28.10
CA GLU A 143 -1.60 -3.60 27.24
C GLU A 143 -0.10 -3.96 27.29
N ASP A 144 0.39 -4.51 28.42
CA ASP A 144 1.79 -4.91 28.56
C ASP A 144 2.12 -6.17 27.74
N GLU A 145 1.18 -7.12 27.62
CA GLU A 145 1.34 -8.28 26.74
C GLU A 145 1.32 -7.87 25.27
N LEU A 146 0.41 -6.96 24.91
CA LEU A 146 0.29 -6.44 23.54
C LEU A 146 1.55 -5.67 23.14
N ARG A 147 2.09 -4.85 24.04
CA ARG A 147 3.34 -4.12 23.84
C ARG A 147 4.54 -5.04 23.67
N LYS A 148 4.63 -6.14 24.43
CA LYS A 148 5.68 -7.16 24.27
C LYS A 148 5.59 -7.86 22.91
N LYS A 149 4.39 -8.25 22.48
CA LYS A 149 4.19 -8.90 21.16
C LYS A 149 4.55 -7.98 20.00
N LEU A 150 4.11 -6.72 20.05
CA LEU A 150 4.49 -5.72 19.05
C LEU A 150 6.00 -5.44 19.08
N SER A 151 6.61 -5.29 20.25
CA SER A 151 8.07 -5.07 20.33
C SER A 151 8.85 -6.24 19.75
N ASN A 152 8.42 -7.48 19.98
CA ASN A 152 9.06 -8.65 19.41
C ASN A 152 8.90 -8.70 17.88
N HIS A 153 7.70 -8.38 17.36
CA HIS A 153 7.43 -8.32 15.93
C HIS A 153 8.26 -7.24 15.21
N PHE A 154 8.32 -6.02 15.78
CA PHE A 154 9.11 -4.93 15.22
C PHE A 154 10.62 -5.12 15.41
N ASN A 155 11.07 -5.81 16.46
CA ASN A 155 12.47 -6.21 16.61
C ASN A 155 12.88 -7.17 15.48
N LEU A 156 12.05 -8.18 15.16
CA LEU A 156 12.30 -9.08 14.02
C LEU A 156 12.43 -8.32 12.69
N LEU A 157 11.63 -7.25 12.50
CA LEU A 157 11.74 -6.38 11.32
C LEU A 157 13.03 -5.55 11.29
N ARG A 158 13.53 -5.12 12.45
CA ARG A 158 14.83 -4.43 12.55
C ARG A 158 15.98 -5.38 12.23
N ASP A 159 15.86 -6.63 12.62
CA ASP A 159 16.84 -7.68 12.33
C ASP A 159 16.91 -8.00 10.82
N PHE A 160 15.84 -7.80 10.04
CA PHE A 160 15.91 -7.94 8.57
C PHE A 160 16.80 -6.87 7.93
N LYS A 161 16.69 -5.60 8.37
CA LYS A 161 17.53 -4.51 7.87
C LYS A 161 18.98 -4.67 8.29
N GLU A 162 19.22 -5.17 9.50
CA GLU A 162 20.56 -5.51 9.98
C GLU A 162 21.14 -6.72 9.21
N ASN A 163 20.34 -7.76 8.96
CA ASN A 163 20.75 -8.90 8.12
C ASN A 163 21.07 -8.50 6.69
N GLU A 164 20.29 -7.59 6.09
CA GLU A 164 20.58 -7.05 4.76
C GLU A 164 21.93 -6.32 4.75
N LYS A 165 22.20 -5.50 5.77
CA LYS A 165 23.49 -4.82 5.94
C LYS A 165 24.64 -5.83 6.10
N LEU A 166 24.46 -6.85 6.92
CA LEU A 166 25.45 -7.91 7.13
C LEU A 166 25.74 -8.70 5.84
N ARG A 167 24.72 -9.00 5.04
CA ARG A 167 24.91 -9.63 3.71
C ARG A 167 25.72 -8.75 2.78
N ASN A 168 25.43 -7.45 2.71
CA ASN A 168 26.20 -6.51 1.89
C ASN A 168 27.67 -6.39 2.34
N GLU A 169 27.93 -6.40 3.66
CA GLU A 169 29.30 -6.42 4.21
C GLU A 169 30.02 -7.75 3.91
N LEU A 170 29.31 -8.87 4.00
CA LEU A 170 29.83 -10.19 3.62
C LEU A 170 30.20 -10.24 2.13
N ASP A 171 29.35 -9.74 1.24
CA ASP A 171 29.63 -9.68 -0.21
C ASP A 171 30.84 -8.79 -0.53
N ARG A 172 30.98 -7.68 0.19
CA ARG A 172 32.14 -6.79 0.05
C ARG A 172 33.44 -7.44 0.53
N THR A 173 33.40 -8.17 1.65
CA THR A 173 34.60 -8.85 2.18
C THR A 173 34.99 -10.06 1.35
N THR A 174 34.02 -10.84 0.87
CA THR A 174 34.25 -11.99 0.00
C THR A 174 34.84 -11.58 -1.35
N SER A 175 34.33 -10.51 -1.97
CA SER A 175 34.92 -9.96 -3.21
C SER A 175 36.35 -9.46 -3.00
N ALA A 176 36.63 -8.79 -1.87
CA ALA A 176 37.99 -8.37 -1.53
C ALA A 176 38.96 -9.56 -1.33
N LEU A 177 38.49 -10.63 -0.67
CA LEU A 177 39.27 -11.85 -0.50
C LEU A 177 39.54 -12.56 -1.83
N GLN A 178 38.55 -12.66 -2.71
CA GLN A 178 38.71 -13.24 -4.04
C GLN A 178 39.78 -12.48 -4.85
N LEU A 179 39.72 -11.14 -4.85
CA LEU A 179 40.72 -10.30 -5.51
C LEU A 179 42.14 -10.57 -4.97
N TYR A 180 42.27 -10.70 -3.65
CA TYR A 180 43.55 -11.00 -3.01
C TYR A 180 44.07 -12.40 -3.37
N GLU A 181 43.19 -13.40 -3.42
CA GLU A 181 43.57 -14.74 -3.88
C GLU A 181 44.04 -14.76 -5.33
N GLU A 182 43.36 -14.03 -6.22
CA GLU A 182 43.78 -13.87 -7.61
C GLU A 182 45.15 -13.19 -7.72
N TYR A 183 45.34 -12.09 -6.99
CA TYR A 183 46.64 -11.42 -6.91
C TYR A 183 47.74 -12.38 -6.42
N LYS A 184 47.48 -13.16 -5.38
CA LYS A 184 48.43 -14.15 -4.84
C LYS A 184 48.72 -15.25 -5.87
N LYS A 185 47.72 -15.71 -6.62
CA LYS A 185 47.89 -16.68 -7.73
C LYS A 185 48.75 -16.08 -8.84
N GLN A 186 48.52 -14.82 -9.22
CA GLN A 186 49.32 -14.12 -10.23
C GLN A 186 50.77 -13.93 -9.80
N LYS A 187 51.01 -13.47 -8.55
CA LYS A 187 52.36 -13.30 -7.98
C LYS A 187 53.15 -14.61 -7.94
N LYS A 188 52.49 -15.73 -7.59
CA LYS A 188 53.12 -17.06 -7.66
C LYS A 188 53.46 -17.47 -9.09
N LYS A 189 52.62 -17.15 -10.08
CA LYS A 189 52.89 -17.43 -11.50
C LYS A 189 54.07 -16.61 -12.04
N THR A 190 54.18 -15.32 -11.68
CA THR A 190 55.32 -14.47 -12.11
C THR A 190 56.63 -14.92 -11.46
N ALA A 191 56.63 -15.26 -10.17
CA ALA A 191 57.81 -15.82 -9.50
C ALA A 191 58.30 -17.13 -10.16
N ARG A 192 57.37 -18.04 -10.51
CA ARG A 192 57.72 -19.29 -11.23
C ARG A 192 58.22 -19.06 -12.66
N ARG A 193 57.75 -18.01 -13.35
CA ARG A 193 58.25 -17.63 -14.69
C ARG A 193 59.65 -17.02 -14.61
N GLY A 194 59.94 -16.20 -13.60
CA GLY A 194 61.28 -15.63 -13.39
C GLY A 194 62.35 -16.70 -13.13
N ILE A 195 62.02 -17.72 -12.34
CA ILE A 195 62.95 -18.84 -12.04
C ILE A 195 63.30 -19.66 -13.30
N LYS A 196 62.32 -19.92 -14.18
CA LYS A 196 62.54 -20.66 -15.44
C LYS A 196 63.41 -19.93 -16.48
N ILE A 197 63.56 -18.61 -16.37
CA ILE A 197 64.41 -17.82 -17.27
C ILE A 197 65.87 -17.85 -16.76
N GLY A 198 66.09 -17.96 -15.44
CA GLY A 198 67.43 -18.12 -14.84
C GLY A 198 68.06 -19.49 -15.07
N GLU A 199 67.28 -20.57 -15.20
CA GLU A 199 67.79 -21.92 -15.47
C GLU A 199 68.16 -22.20 -16.95
N LYS A 200 67.79 -21.31 -17.87
CA LYS A 200 68.11 -21.44 -19.31
C LYS A 200 69.20 -20.48 -19.81
N GLY A 201 69.87 -19.79 -18.88
CA GLY A 201 70.90 -18.81 -19.18
C GLY A 201 72.15 -19.01 -18.31
N VAL A 202 72.71 -20.21 -18.34
CA VAL A 202 74.12 -20.52 -18.05
C VAL A 202 74.55 -21.65 -18.99
#